data_AF-A0A523VIA8-F1
#
_entry.id   AF-A0A523VIA8-F1
#
_cell.length_a   1.000
_cell.length_b   1.000
_cell.length_c   1.000
_cell.angle_alpha   90.00
_cell.angle_beta   90.00
_cell.angle_gamma   90.00
#
_symmetry.space_group_name_H-M   'P 1'
#
loop_
_entity.id
_entity.type
_entity.pdbx_description
1 polymer ?
#
loop_
_entity_poly.entity_id
_entity_poly.type
_entity_poly.pdbx_seq_one_letter_code
_entity_poly.pdbx_strand_id
1 'polypeptide(L)'
;MDDVGVLNTKKANSESSQPKKDRPSWEEYFTKIAEEVSTRSTCLRRQTGALIVRQKRILATGYNGAPSGLKHCSDVGCLREENNIASGERHELCRGLHAEQNAIIQS
;
A
#
# COMPACT_ATOMS: atom_id res chain seq x y z
N MET A 1 2.24 -72.59 20.06
CA MET A 1 1.04 -72.23 19.29
C MET A 1 1.02 -70.73 19.27
N ASP A 2 1.45 -70.20 18.14
CA ASP A 2 1.83 -68.81 17.96
C ASP A 2 0.60 -67.90 17.98
N ASP A 3 0.54 -66.95 18.92
CA ASP A 3 -0.41 -65.85 18.85
C ASP A 3 0.09 -64.84 17.81
N VAL A 4 -0.52 -64.91 16.63
CA VAL A 4 -0.37 -63.94 15.54
C VAL A 4 -0.97 -62.61 16.00
N GLY A 5 -0.11 -61.69 16.43
CA GLY A 5 -0.48 -60.31 16.74
C GLY A 5 -0.74 -59.51 15.46
N VAL A 6 -1.99 -59.09 15.25
CA VAL A 6 -2.41 -58.20 14.16
C VAL A 6 -1.80 -56.80 14.35
N LEU A 7 -0.86 -56.43 13.49
CA LEU A 7 -0.34 -55.07 13.38
C LEU A 7 -1.43 -54.14 12.79
N ASN A 8 -2.09 -53.36 13.64
CA ASN A 8 -2.99 -52.31 13.18
C ASN A 8 -2.19 -51.03 12.91
N THR A 9 -1.83 -50.79 11.65
CA THR A 9 -1.18 -49.55 11.21
C THR A 9 -2.21 -48.42 11.17
N LYS A 10 -2.40 -47.73 12.30
CA LYS A 10 -2.99 -46.39 12.26
C LYS A 10 -2.02 -45.47 11.52
N LYS A 11 -2.26 -45.27 10.22
CA LYS A 11 -1.67 -44.19 9.42
C LYS A 11 -1.82 -42.89 10.23
N ALA A 12 -0.71 -42.31 10.63
CA ALA A 12 -0.68 -40.96 11.15
C ALA A 12 -1.19 -40.02 10.05
N ASN A 13 -2.38 -39.47 10.25
CA ASN A 13 -2.87 -38.37 9.43
C ASN A 13 -2.05 -37.15 9.83
N SER A 14 -1.11 -36.74 8.98
CA SER A 14 -0.35 -35.51 9.14
C SER A 14 -1.30 -34.33 8.91
N GLU A 15 -1.93 -33.84 9.97
CA GLU A 15 -2.60 -32.55 9.97
C GLU A 15 -1.54 -31.47 9.72
N SER A 16 -1.50 -30.93 8.50
CA SER A 16 -0.68 -29.77 8.17
C SER A 16 -1.24 -28.56 8.93
N SER A 17 -0.63 -28.21 10.05
CA SER A 17 -0.90 -26.99 10.80
C SER A 17 -0.44 -25.79 9.98
N GLN A 18 -1.36 -25.24 9.17
CA GLN A 18 -1.13 -23.92 8.56
C GLN A 18 -0.83 -22.92 9.70
N PRO A 19 0.26 -22.13 9.62
CA PRO A 19 0.57 -21.17 10.66
C PRO A 19 -0.59 -20.18 10.78
N LYS A 20 -1.12 -20.02 12.01
CA LYS A 20 -2.10 -18.98 12.32
C LYS A 20 -1.46 -17.64 11.93
N LYS A 21 -2.03 -16.97 10.92
CA LYS A 21 -1.59 -15.64 10.53
C LYS A 21 -1.91 -14.68 11.68
N ASP A 22 -0.89 -14.17 12.35
CA ASP A 22 -1.09 -13.21 13.44
C ASP A 22 -1.82 -11.97 12.91
N ARG A 23 -2.73 -11.45 13.73
CA ARG A 23 -3.49 -10.25 13.41
C ARG A 23 -2.49 -9.08 13.34
N PRO A 24 -2.46 -8.28 12.25
CA PRO A 24 -1.54 -7.17 12.13
C PRO A 24 -1.79 -6.13 13.22
N SER A 25 -0.72 -5.49 13.66
CA SER A 25 -0.79 -4.28 14.47
C SER A 25 -1.49 -3.16 13.70
N TRP A 26 -1.92 -2.11 14.42
CA TRP A 26 -2.54 -0.95 13.77
C TRP A 26 -1.58 -0.23 12.83
N GLU A 27 -0.31 -0.14 13.19
CA GLU A 27 0.73 0.46 12.35
C GLU A 27 0.90 -0.32 11.05
N GLU A 28 1.10 -1.64 11.11
CA GLU A 28 1.21 -2.48 9.90
C GLU A 28 -0.06 -2.41 9.04
N TYR A 29 -1.23 -2.38 9.67
CA TYR A 29 -2.51 -2.25 8.96
C TYR A 29 -2.61 -0.93 8.20
N PHE A 30 -2.31 0.20 8.86
CA PHE A 30 -2.37 1.51 8.21
C PHE A 30 -1.26 1.70 7.17
N THR A 31 -0.05 1.22 7.44
CA THR A 31 1.05 1.29 6.46
C THR A 31 0.71 0.51 5.19
N LYS A 32 0.20 -0.71 5.30
CA LYS A 32 -0.23 -1.50 4.12
C LYS A 32 -1.32 -0.81 3.33
N ILE A 33 -2.25 -0.13 3.99
CA ILE A 33 -3.29 0.63 3.30
C ILE A 33 -2.70 1.89 2.64
N ALA A 34 -1.76 2.57 3.28
CA ALA A 34 -1.09 3.73 2.68
C ALA A 34 -0.28 3.32 1.43
N GLU A 35 0.39 2.16 1.49
CA GLU A 35 1.06 1.54 0.34
C GLU A 35 0.06 1.23 -0.78
N GLU A 36 -1.07 0.57 -0.46
CA GLU A 36 -2.11 0.28 -1.44
C GLU A 36 -2.69 1.56 -2.07
N VAL A 37 -2.96 2.59 -1.27
CA VAL A 37 -3.40 3.91 -1.76
C VAL A 37 -2.36 4.54 -2.68
N SER A 38 -1.06 4.38 -2.39
CA SER A 38 0.02 4.94 -3.21
C SER A 38 0.06 4.37 -4.63
N THR A 39 -0.45 3.15 -4.84
CA THR A 39 -0.52 2.50 -6.17
C THR A 39 -1.40 3.26 -7.15
N ARG A 40 -2.29 4.13 -6.67
CA ARG A 40 -3.12 5.02 -7.49
C ARG A 40 -2.42 6.31 -7.92
N SER A 41 -1.20 6.55 -7.44
CA SER A 41 -0.39 7.69 -7.84
C SER A 41 -0.14 7.70 -9.35
N THR A 42 -0.16 8.89 -9.90
CA THR A 42 0.13 9.13 -11.33
C THR A 42 1.42 9.92 -11.55
N CYS A 43 2.21 10.10 -10.48
CA CYS A 43 3.51 10.75 -10.56
C CYS A 43 4.57 9.75 -11.02
N LEU A 44 5.39 10.15 -11.99
CA LEU A 44 6.46 9.30 -12.54
C LEU A 44 7.68 9.18 -11.61
N ARG A 45 7.89 10.17 -10.73
CA ARG A 45 9.08 10.24 -9.87
C ARG A 45 8.94 9.49 -8.55
N ARG A 46 7.75 9.50 -7.96
CA ARG A 46 7.47 8.95 -6.62
C ARG A 46 5.99 8.58 -6.49
N GLN A 47 5.72 7.38 -5.99
CA GLN A 47 4.38 6.94 -5.63
C GLN A 47 4.22 7.08 -4.12
N THR A 48 3.34 7.97 -3.68
CA THR A 48 3.11 8.25 -2.25
C THR A 48 1.63 8.13 -1.95
N GLY A 49 1.31 7.54 -0.80
CA GLY A 49 -0.03 7.44 -0.25
C GLY A 49 -0.05 7.98 1.18
N ALA A 50 -1.16 8.56 1.59
CA ALA A 50 -1.37 9.18 2.89
C ALA A 50 -2.74 8.80 3.44
N LEU A 51 -2.83 8.67 4.77
CA LEU A 51 -4.06 8.39 5.50
C LEU A 51 -4.22 9.40 6.63
N ILE A 52 -5.43 9.94 6.80
CA ILE A 52 -5.82 10.68 8.00
C ILE A 52 -6.61 9.72 8.89
N VAL A 53 -6.09 9.44 10.08
CA VAL A 53 -6.67 8.44 11.00
C VAL A 53 -7.05 9.09 12.32
N ARG A 54 -8.26 8.82 12.81
CA ARG A 54 -8.73 9.23 14.15
C ARG A 54 -9.40 8.06 14.85
N GLN A 55 -9.00 7.78 16.09
CA GLN A 55 -9.57 6.68 16.89
C GLN A 55 -9.58 5.34 16.13
N LYS A 56 -8.47 5.02 15.46
CA LYS A 56 -8.31 3.79 14.64
C LYS A 56 -9.28 3.67 13.46
N ARG A 57 -9.87 4.79 13.01
CA ARG A 57 -10.71 4.87 11.81
C ARG A 57 -10.03 5.77 10.79
N ILE A 58 -9.96 5.31 9.55
CA ILE A 58 -9.50 6.12 8.42
C ILE A 58 -10.61 7.11 8.09
N LEU A 59 -10.31 8.40 8.16
CA LEU A 59 -11.23 9.48 7.83
C LEU A 59 -11.11 9.88 6.36
N ALA A 60 -9.88 9.93 5.85
CA ALA A 60 -9.58 10.27 4.48
C ALA A 60 -8.30 9.57 4.01
N THR A 61 -8.18 9.42 2.70
CA THR A 61 -6.99 8.91 2.03
C THR A 61 -6.55 9.90 0.96
N GLY A 62 -5.29 9.83 0.57
CA GLY A 62 -4.78 10.64 -0.54
C GLY A 62 -3.58 9.97 -1.19
N TYR A 63 -3.44 10.15 -2.50
CA TYR A 63 -2.24 9.79 -3.25
C TYR A 63 -1.78 11.00 -4.06
N ASN A 64 -0.50 11.08 -4.41
CA ASN A 64 0.01 12.22 -5.17
C ASN A 64 -0.36 12.12 -6.65
N GLY A 65 -0.76 13.25 -7.24
CA GLY A 65 -1.23 13.31 -8.62
C GLY A 65 -1.77 14.68 -9.01
N ALA A 66 -2.00 14.90 -10.30
CA ALA A 66 -2.62 16.12 -10.79
C ALA A 66 -4.04 16.29 -10.20
N PRO A 67 -4.48 17.53 -9.91
CA PRO A 67 -5.87 17.82 -9.55
C PRO A 67 -6.88 17.26 -10.55
N SER A 68 -8.09 16.97 -10.08
CA SER A 68 -9.19 16.49 -10.92
C SER A 68 -9.43 17.39 -12.13
N GLY A 69 -9.56 16.77 -13.31
CA GLY A 69 -9.79 17.47 -14.58
C GLY A 69 -8.52 17.93 -15.31
N LEU A 70 -7.33 17.74 -14.72
CA LEU A 70 -6.06 17.97 -15.40
C LEU A 70 -5.40 16.66 -15.82
N LYS A 71 -4.65 16.69 -16.93
CA LYS A 71 -3.87 15.53 -17.39
C LYS A 71 -2.81 15.15 -16.36
N HIS A 72 -2.61 13.85 -16.16
CA HIS A 72 -1.64 13.34 -15.20
C HIS A 72 -0.23 13.27 -15.79
N CYS A 73 0.80 13.19 -14.93
CA CYS A 73 2.17 13.01 -15.40
C CYS A 73 2.34 11.69 -16.18
N SER A 74 1.58 10.66 -15.83
CA SER A 74 1.48 9.40 -16.61
C SER A 74 1.02 9.59 -18.05
N ASP A 75 0.31 10.68 -18.35
CA ASP A 75 -0.29 10.92 -19.67
C ASP A 75 0.56 11.86 -20.53
N VAL A 76 1.27 12.80 -19.91
CA VAL A 76 1.96 13.90 -20.63
C VAL A 76 3.45 14.05 -20.28
N GLY A 77 3.99 13.18 -19.42
CA GLY A 77 5.36 13.31 -18.93
C GLY A 77 5.49 14.22 -17.71
N CYS A 78 6.72 14.41 -17.26
CA CYS A 78 7.04 15.16 -16.05
C CYS A 78 8.17 16.17 -16.31
N LEU A 79 7.81 17.45 -16.36
CA LEU A 79 8.77 18.55 -16.55
C LEU A 79 9.92 18.53 -15.54
N ARG A 80 9.65 18.10 -14.30
CA ARG A 80 10.68 18.02 -13.26
C ARG A 80 11.69 16.90 -13.52
N GLU A 81 11.25 15.81 -14.12
CA GLU A 81 12.11 14.69 -14.50
C GLU A 81 12.92 15.05 -15.75
N GLU A 82 12.25 15.56 -16.78
CA GLU A 82 12.88 16.02 -18.03
C GLU A 82 13.99 17.04 -17.81
N ASN A 83 13.80 17.96 -16.85
CA ASN A 83 14.77 19.00 -16.53
C ASN A 83 15.73 18.62 -15.39
N ASN A 84 15.76 17.36 -14.93
CA ASN A 84 16.62 16.88 -13.84
C ASN A 84 16.53 17.73 -12.55
N ILE A 85 15.32 18.16 -12.20
CA ILE A 85 15.09 19.03 -11.05
C ILE A 85 15.17 18.24 -9.75
N ALA A 86 16.04 18.67 -8.84
CA ALA A 86 16.22 18.06 -7.53
C ALA A 86 14.93 18.04 -6.69
N SER A 87 14.90 17.19 -5.67
CA SER A 87 13.83 17.19 -4.67
C SER A 87 13.91 18.45 -3.82
N GLY A 88 12.77 19.03 -3.42
CA GLY A 88 12.76 20.24 -2.60
C GLY A 88 12.90 21.55 -3.36
N GLU A 89 13.18 21.49 -4.67
CA GLU A 89 13.35 22.68 -5.52
C GLU A 89 12.23 22.81 -6.55
N ARG A 90 12.04 24.03 -7.08
CA ARG A 90 11.16 24.34 -8.23
C ARG A 90 9.80 23.64 -8.21
N HIS A 91 9.07 23.80 -7.10
CA HIS A 91 7.75 23.18 -6.90
C HIS A 91 6.69 23.71 -7.87
N GLU A 92 6.85 24.95 -8.35
CA GLU A 92 5.99 25.57 -9.36
C GLU A 92 5.94 24.80 -10.70
N LEU A 93 6.92 23.94 -10.97
CA LEU A 93 6.89 23.05 -12.14
C LEU A 93 6.12 21.75 -11.93
N CYS A 94 5.78 21.40 -10.69
CA CYS A 94 5.05 20.19 -10.39
C CYS A 94 3.56 20.41 -10.66
N ARG A 95 2.98 19.59 -11.55
CA ARG A 95 1.52 19.56 -11.76
C ARG A 95 0.79 18.82 -10.63
N GLY A 96 1.48 17.89 -9.98
CA GLY A 96 0.89 17.03 -8.96
C GLY A 96 0.84 17.70 -7.59
N LEU A 97 -0.27 17.50 -6.89
CA LEU A 97 -0.38 17.69 -5.46
C LEU A 97 0.22 16.49 -4.72
N HIS A 98 0.71 16.74 -3.52
CA HIS A 98 1.21 15.70 -2.62
C HIS A 98 0.06 14.85 -2.06
N ALA A 99 0.36 13.62 -1.65
CA ALA A 99 -0.63 12.68 -1.13
C ALA A 99 -1.30 13.24 0.13
N GLU A 100 -0.50 13.88 0.99
CA GLU A 100 -0.90 14.52 2.24
C GLU A 100 -1.87 15.68 1.98
N GLN A 101 -1.60 16.49 0.96
CA GLN A 101 -2.49 17.59 0.55
C GLN A 101 -3.83 17.04 0.06
N ASN A 102 -3.80 16.02 -0.80
CA ASN A 102 -5.01 15.38 -1.30
C ASN A 102 -5.83 14.74 -0.17
N ALA A 103 -5.18 14.12 0.82
CA ALA A 103 -5.87 13.56 1.97
C ALA A 103 -6.60 14.63 2.80
N ILE A 104 -6.03 15.84 2.94
CA ILE A 104 -6.66 16.97 3.64
C ILE A 104 -7.79 17.59 2.80
N ILE A 105 -7.61 17.72 1.48
CA ILE A 105 -8.64 18.31 0.61
C ILE A 105 -9.88 17.41 0.53
N GLN A 106 -9.72 16.10 0.66
CA GLN A 106 -10.81 15.11 0.59
C GLN A 106 -11.46 14.79 1.96
N SER A 107 -10.98 15.39 3.06
CA SER A 107 -11.46 15.09 4.42
C SER A 107 -12.73 15.81 4.85
#